data_AF-A0A1F6MB66-F1
#
_entry.id   AF-A0A1F6MB66-F1
#
_cell.length_a   1.000
_cell.length_b   1.000
_cell.length_c   1.000
_cell.angle_alpha   90.00
_cell.angle_beta   90.00
_cell.angle_gamma   90.00
#
_symmetry.space_group_name_H-M   'P 1'
#
loop_
_entity.id
_entity.type
_entity.pdbx_description
1 polymer ?
#
loop_
_entity_poly.entity_id
_entity_poly.type
_entity_poly.pdbx_seq_one_letter_code
_entity_poly.pdbx_strand_id
1 'polypeptide(L)'
;MVVFNESGPIKSDYRKFKIRSLQGQSDVDALDEVITRRLSHSEWQHPNLFLIDGGRPQINRVIKVLRDRQIKTAVIGIAKGPERKRNDVIVLDEGVESSGFDRNELLRWISTHRVLLVQVRDEAHRFAISYQRTTRHIHNSGH
;
A
#
# COMPACT_ATOMS: atom_id res chain seq x y z
N MET A 1 6.59 0.76 3.69
CA MET A 1 5.27 0.23 4.10
C MET A 1 4.98 0.69 5.51
N VAL A 2 3.76 1.18 5.75
CA VAL A 2 3.28 1.64 7.06
C VAL A 2 2.08 0.80 7.47
N VAL A 3 1.76 0.78 8.76
CA VAL A 3 0.67 -0.01 9.33
C VAL A 3 -0.14 0.88 10.27
N PHE A 4 -1.46 0.79 10.21
CA PHE A 4 -2.40 1.59 10.98
C PHE A 4 -3.48 0.70 11.59
N ASN A 5 -3.99 1.11 12.74
CA ASN A 5 -5.24 0.64 13.32
C ASN A 5 -6.15 1.83 13.63
N GLU A 6 -7.27 1.57 14.32
CA GLU A 6 -8.24 2.59 14.74
C GLU A 6 -7.64 3.67 15.65
N SER A 7 -6.58 3.36 16.40
CA SER A 7 -5.86 4.30 17.26
C SER A 7 -4.76 5.08 16.52
N GLY A 8 -4.48 4.74 15.26
CA GLY A 8 -3.50 5.43 14.42
C GLY A 8 -2.30 4.56 14.00
N PRO A 9 -1.12 5.16 13.74
CA PRO A 9 0.02 4.46 13.15
C PRO A 9 0.71 3.51 14.15
N ILE A 10 0.87 2.25 13.75
CA ILE A 10 1.63 1.22 14.49
C ILE A 10 3.08 1.23 14.00
N LYS A 11 3.90 2.14 14.54
CA LYS A 11 5.29 2.35 14.07
C LYS A 11 6.19 1.13 14.21
N SER A 12 5.96 0.25 15.19
CA SER A 12 6.69 -1.01 15.37
C SER A 12 6.55 -1.96 14.17
N ASP A 13 5.47 -1.83 13.41
CA ASP A 13 5.10 -2.72 12.31
C ASP A 13 5.49 -2.14 10.95
N TYR A 14 6.13 -0.97 10.94
CA TYR A 14 6.63 -0.37 9.72
C TYR A 14 7.75 -1.22 9.15
N ARG A 15 7.78 -1.37 7.82
CA ARG A 15 8.83 -2.12 7.13
C ARG A 15 9.32 -1.36 5.91
N LYS A 16 10.63 -1.38 5.72
CA LYS A 16 11.31 -0.86 4.53
C LYS A 16 11.71 -2.06 3.67
N PHE A 17 11.38 -1.98 2.39
CA PHE A 17 11.77 -2.98 1.41
C PHE A 17 12.76 -2.35 0.46
N LYS A 18 13.99 -2.88 0.41
CA LYS A 18 14.90 -2.61 -0.70
C LYS A 18 14.44 -3.48 -1.87
N ILE A 19 13.96 -2.83 -2.93
CA ILE A 19 13.60 -3.47 -4.20
C ILE A 19 14.89 -4.04 -4.80
N ARG A 20 14.87 -5.32 -5.16
CA ARG A 20 16.04 -6.05 -5.65
C ARG A 20 16.01 -6.26 -7.15
N SER A 21 14.84 -6.14 -7.77
CA SER A 21 14.71 -6.24 -9.20
C SER A 21 15.39 -5.06 -9.93
N LEU A 22 16.07 -5.39 -11.04
CA LEU A 22 17.05 -4.56 -11.75
C LEU A 22 16.47 -3.26 -12.36
N GLN A 23 17.36 -2.33 -12.72
CA GLN A 23 17.07 -1.09 -13.46
C GLN A 23 16.20 -1.36 -14.70
N GLY A 24 15.08 -0.65 -14.81
CA GLY A 24 14.17 -0.70 -15.96
C GLY A 24 12.78 -1.29 -15.68
N GLN A 25 12.53 -1.81 -14.47
CA GLN A 25 11.20 -2.30 -14.08
C GLN A 25 10.23 -1.19 -13.69
N SER A 26 8.93 -1.47 -13.87
CA SER A 26 7.84 -0.54 -13.59
C SER A 26 7.51 -0.49 -12.09
N ASP A 27 6.86 0.58 -11.64
CA ASP A 27 6.34 0.70 -10.26
C ASP A 27 5.42 -0.48 -9.87
N VAL A 28 4.78 -1.12 -10.85
CA VAL A 28 3.93 -2.30 -10.65
C VAL A 28 4.74 -3.52 -10.23
N ASP A 29 5.92 -3.73 -10.82
CA ASP A 29 6.79 -4.87 -10.52
C ASP A 29 7.44 -4.71 -9.15
N ALA A 30 7.82 -3.48 -8.80
CA ALA A 30 8.31 -3.16 -7.46
C ALA A 30 7.24 -3.43 -6.39
N LEU A 31 5.98 -3.09 -6.67
CA LEU A 31 4.86 -3.35 -5.77
C LEU A 31 4.60 -4.86 -5.61
N ASP A 32 4.67 -5.63 -6.70
CA ASP A 32 4.57 -7.08 -6.69
C ASP A 32 5.61 -7.71 -5.75
N GLU A 33 6.88 -7.31 -5.89
CA GLU A 33 7.97 -7.80 -5.03
C GLU A 33 7.68 -7.51 -3.54
N VAL A 34 7.24 -6.30 -3.23
CA VAL A 34 6.96 -5.89 -1.85
C VAL A 34 5.82 -6.70 -1.24
N ILE A 35 4.70 -6.85 -1.94
CA ILE A 35 3.54 -7.59 -1.43
C ILE A 35 3.87 -9.07 -1.31
N THR A 36 4.48 -9.66 -2.33
CA THR A 36 4.93 -11.05 -2.33
C THR A 36 5.85 -11.33 -1.13
N ARG A 37 6.82 -10.45 -0.87
CA ARG A 37 7.73 -10.61 0.28
C ARG A 37 7.00 -10.41 1.61
N ARG A 38 6.15 -9.40 1.75
CA ARG A 38 5.33 -9.18 2.96
C ARG A 38 4.54 -10.43 3.31
N LEU A 39 3.85 -11.02 2.32
CA LEU A 39 2.97 -12.16 2.52
C LEU A 39 3.72 -13.47 2.77
N SER A 40 5.03 -13.52 2.55
CA SER A 40 5.86 -14.66 2.90
C SER A 40 6.32 -14.65 4.37
N HIS A 41 6.09 -13.55 5.10
CA HIS A 41 6.34 -13.45 6.54
C HIS A 41 5.08 -13.86 7.32
N SER A 42 4.98 -15.15 7.68
CA SER A 42 3.84 -15.69 8.44
C SER A 42 3.74 -15.13 9.85
N GLU A 43 4.83 -14.58 10.39
CA GLU A 43 4.86 -13.94 11.70
C GLU A 43 4.25 -12.53 11.71
N TRP A 44 3.95 -11.96 10.53
CA TRP A 44 3.32 -10.65 10.44
C TRP A 44 1.80 -10.78 10.38
N GLN A 45 1.12 -9.91 11.11
CA GLN A 45 -0.33 -9.86 11.12
C GLN A 45 -0.87 -9.60 9.71
N HIS A 46 -1.86 -10.40 9.31
CA HIS A 46 -2.59 -10.21 8.07
C HIS A 46 -3.48 -8.96 8.20
N PRO A 47 -3.36 -7.98 7.29
CA PRO A 47 -4.18 -6.80 7.36
C PRO A 47 -5.61 -7.11 6.92
N ASN A 48 -6.59 -6.37 7.43
CA ASN A 48 -7.97 -6.43 6.95
C ASN A 48 -8.14 -5.70 5.61
N LEU A 49 -7.26 -4.75 5.30
CA LEU A 49 -7.31 -3.89 4.12
C LEU A 49 -5.90 -3.51 3.67
N PHE A 50 -5.63 -3.64 2.36
CA PHE A 50 -4.46 -3.03 1.72
C PHE A 50 -4.85 -1.70 1.11
N LEU A 51 -4.06 -0.66 1.40
CA LEU A 51 -4.14 0.63 0.74
C LEU A 51 -2.92 0.84 -0.17
N ILE A 52 -3.18 1.04 -1.46
CA ILE A 52 -2.16 1.20 -2.50
C ILE A 52 -2.18 2.65 -3.02
N ASP A 53 -1.04 3.33 -2.95
CA ASP A 53 -0.83 4.64 -3.59
C ASP A 53 -0.52 4.41 -5.08
N GLY A 54 -1.57 4.31 -5.89
CA GLY A 54 -1.46 3.88 -7.28
C GLY A 54 -2.80 3.74 -7.98
N GLY A 55 -2.74 3.65 -9.30
CA GLY A 55 -3.91 3.46 -10.15
C GLY A 55 -4.28 2.00 -10.37
N ARG A 56 -5.12 1.75 -11.39
CA ARG A 56 -5.61 0.40 -11.73
C ARG A 56 -4.51 -0.65 -11.92
N PRO A 57 -3.42 -0.37 -12.66
CA PRO A 57 -2.40 -1.39 -12.91
C PRO A 57 -1.75 -1.92 -11.63
N GLN A 58 -1.49 -1.04 -10.67
CA GLN A 58 -0.91 -1.40 -9.37
C GLN A 58 -1.87 -2.24 -8.55
N ILE A 59 -3.14 -1.82 -8.46
CA ILE A 59 -4.17 -2.49 -7.66
C ILE A 59 -4.44 -3.90 -8.20
N ASN A 60 -4.59 -4.04 -9.51
CA ASN A 60 -4.87 -5.33 -10.14
C ASN A 60 -3.71 -6.31 -9.95
N ARG A 61 -2.46 -5.83 -9.91
CA ARG A 61 -1.31 -6.65 -9.57
C ARG A 61 -1.39 -7.19 -8.14
N VAL A 62 -1.71 -6.34 -7.16
CA VAL A 62 -1.85 -6.77 -5.76
C VAL A 62 -2.98 -7.80 -5.60
N ILE A 63 -4.13 -7.55 -6.24
CA ILE A 63 -5.26 -8.49 -6.24
C ILE A 63 -4.84 -9.85 -6.80
N LYS A 64 -4.09 -9.86 -7.91
CA LYS A 64 -3.57 -11.10 -8.49
C LYS A 64 -2.68 -11.86 -7.48
N VAL A 65 -1.74 -11.18 -6.82
CA VAL A 65 -0.85 -11.81 -5.82
C VAL A 65 -1.65 -12.39 -4.64
N LEU A 66 -2.66 -11.68 -4.16
CA LEU A 66 -3.53 -12.18 -3.09
C LEU A 66 -4.33 -13.40 -3.53
N ARG A 67 -4.89 -13.37 -4.76
CA ARG A 67 -5.63 -14.50 -5.36
C ARG A 67 -4.77 -15.73 -5.53
N ASP A 68 -3.56 -15.57 -6.09
CA ASP A 68 -2.62 -16.68 -6.32
C ASP A 68 -2.20 -17.35 -5.00
N ARG A 69 -2.25 -16.61 -3.89
CA ARG A 69 -1.99 -17.11 -2.52
C ARG A 69 -3.26 -17.49 -1.75
N GLN A 70 -4.43 -17.41 -2.36
CA GLN A 70 -5.74 -17.67 -1.73
C GLN A 70 -6.02 -16.79 -0.49
N ILE A 71 -5.46 -15.57 -0.46
CA ILE A 71 -5.63 -14.62 0.63
C ILE A 71 -6.84 -13.73 0.34
N LYS A 72 -7.78 -13.74 1.28
CA LYS A 72 -9.04 -13.00 1.21
C LYS A 72 -8.91 -11.66 1.95
N THR A 73 -8.35 -10.65 1.29
CA THR A 73 -8.18 -9.32 1.88
C THR A 73 -8.59 -8.23 0.89
N ALA A 74 -9.32 -7.22 1.38
CA ALA A 74 -9.75 -6.11 0.55
C ALA A 74 -8.54 -5.25 0.11
N VAL A 75 -8.60 -4.68 -1.09
CA VAL A 75 -7.57 -3.79 -1.62
C VAL A 75 -8.24 -2.52 -2.11
N ILE A 76 -7.70 -1.36 -1.73
CA ILE A 76 -8.18 -0.06 -2.19
C ILE A 76 -7.02 0.77 -2.75
N GLY A 77 -7.35 1.62 -3.72
CA GLY A 77 -6.44 2.57 -4.31
C GLY A 77 -6.68 3.98 -3.81
N ILE A 78 -5.61 4.76 -3.69
CA ILE A 78 -5.71 6.22 -3.75
C ILE A 78 -4.80 6.66 -4.87
N ALA A 79 -5.37 7.35 -5.86
CA ALA A 79 -4.61 7.94 -6.95
C ALA A 79 -4.78 9.45 -6.92
N LYS A 80 -3.80 10.16 -7.50
CA LYS A 80 -3.92 11.60 -7.71
C LYS A 80 -4.90 11.81 -8.87
N GLY A 81 -6.05 12.45 -8.61
CA GLY A 81 -7.01 12.79 -9.65
C GLY A 81 -6.40 13.68 -10.75
N PRO A 82 -6.99 13.70 -11.96
CA PRO A 82 -6.46 14.44 -13.12
C PRO A 82 -6.27 15.94 -12.88
N GLU A 83 -7.00 16.54 -11.93
CA GLU A 83 -6.90 17.96 -11.61
C GLU A 83 -5.76 18.30 -10.62
N ARG A 84 -4.96 17.33 -10.14
CA ARG A 84 -3.96 17.50 -9.06
C ARG A 84 -4.49 18.16 -7.78
N LYS A 85 -5.80 18.35 -7.67
CA LYS A 85 -6.53 18.92 -6.54
C LYS A 85 -7.44 17.83 -6.01
N ARG A 86 -7.21 17.46 -4.76
CA ARG A 86 -8.01 16.54 -3.91
C ARG A 86 -7.68 15.05 -4.02
N ASN A 87 -7.78 14.45 -2.85
CA ASN A 87 -7.45 13.07 -2.53
C ASN A 87 -8.55 12.14 -3.03
N ASP A 88 -8.71 12.05 -4.35
CA ASP A 88 -9.74 11.19 -4.93
C ASP A 88 -9.38 9.73 -4.64
N VAL A 89 -10.08 9.17 -3.66
CA VAL A 89 -9.98 7.75 -3.31
C VAL A 89 -10.63 6.97 -4.46
N ILE A 90 -9.80 6.44 -5.35
CA ILE A 90 -10.24 5.55 -6.41
C ILE A 90 -10.43 4.15 -5.79
N VAL A 91 -11.68 3.86 -5.43
CA VAL A 91 -12.05 2.50 -5.01
C VAL A 91 -12.15 1.63 -6.26
N LEU A 92 -11.06 0.93 -6.59
CA LEU A 92 -11.12 -0.18 -7.53
C LEU A 92 -11.38 -1.44 -6.76
N ASP A 93 -12.65 -1.79 -6.78
CA ASP A 93 -13.15 -2.97 -6.12
C ASP A 93 -13.15 -4.18 -7.07
N GLU A 94 -11.95 -4.69 -7.41
CA GLU A 94 -11.83 -5.98 -8.10
C GLU A 94 -11.40 -7.11 -7.12
N GLY A 95 -11.38 -6.82 -5.81
CA GLY A 95 -10.87 -7.72 -4.77
C GLY A 95 -11.85 -8.02 -3.63
N VAL A 96 -12.96 -7.29 -3.48
CA VAL A 96 -13.90 -7.49 -2.35
C VAL A 96 -14.61 -8.84 -2.42
N GLU A 97 -15.01 -9.27 -3.61
CA GLU A 97 -15.63 -10.60 -3.78
C GLU A 97 -14.70 -11.73 -3.32
N SER A 98 -13.39 -11.53 -3.48
CA SER A 98 -12.39 -12.48 -3.02
C SER A 98 -12.08 -12.34 -1.53
N SER A 99 -12.33 -11.17 -0.93
CA SER A 99 -12.03 -10.89 0.49
C SER A 99 -13.13 -11.30 1.45
N GLY A 100 -14.35 -11.59 0.97
CA GLY A 100 -15.49 -11.90 1.82
C GLY A 100 -16.11 -10.69 2.52
N PHE A 101 -15.71 -9.47 2.13
CA PHE A 101 -16.37 -8.23 2.58
C PHE A 101 -17.65 -7.98 1.78
N ASP A 102 -18.66 -7.36 2.41
CA ASP A 102 -19.75 -6.75 1.66
C ASP A 102 -19.24 -5.48 0.96
N ARG A 103 -19.46 -5.39 -0.35
CA ARG A 103 -19.05 -4.25 -1.17
C ARG A 103 -19.62 -2.94 -0.65
N ASN A 104 -20.89 -2.93 -0.27
CA ASN A 104 -21.56 -1.71 0.17
C ASN A 104 -21.04 -1.27 1.53
N GLU A 105 -20.77 -2.21 2.43
CA GLU A 105 -20.15 -1.96 3.72
C GLU A 105 -18.75 -1.38 3.57
N LEU A 106 -17.90 -1.95 2.70
CA LEU A 106 -16.59 -1.38 2.45
C LEU A 106 -16.71 0.05 1.88
N LEU A 107 -17.60 0.28 0.91
CA LEU A 107 -17.81 1.62 0.34
C LEU A 107 -18.27 2.63 1.39
N ARG A 108 -19.17 2.24 2.29
CA ARG A 108 -19.60 3.06 3.44
C ARG A 108 -18.43 3.32 4.39
N TRP A 109 -17.66 2.30 4.73
CA TRP A 109 -16.51 2.46 5.61
C TRP A 109 -15.49 3.44 5.01
N ILE A 110 -15.13 3.28 3.74
CA ILE A 110 -14.19 4.17 3.06
C ILE A 110 -14.76 5.60 3.03
N SER A 111 -16.07 5.79 2.83
CA SER A 111 -16.68 7.13 2.78
C SER A 111 -16.63 7.84 4.14
N THR A 112 -16.89 7.12 5.23
CA THR A 112 -16.78 7.65 6.60
C THR A 112 -15.33 7.87 7.03
N HIS A 113 -14.38 7.07 6.53
CA HIS A 113 -12.97 7.09 6.97
C HIS A 113 -12.02 7.75 5.96
N ARG A 114 -12.51 8.64 5.08
CA ARG A 114 -11.68 9.34 4.08
C ARG A 114 -10.47 10.05 4.69
N VAL A 115 -10.62 10.68 5.85
CA VAL A 115 -9.54 11.39 6.54
C VAL A 115 -8.42 10.43 6.96
N LEU A 116 -8.79 9.29 7.55
CA LEU A 116 -7.83 8.24 7.94
C LEU A 116 -7.05 7.74 6.73
N LEU A 117 -7.74 7.45 5.62
CA LEU A 117 -7.10 6.96 4.40
C LEU A 117 -6.07 7.94 3.82
N VAL A 118 -6.36 9.24 3.88
CA VAL A 118 -5.41 10.29 3.51
C VAL A 118 -4.21 10.32 4.45
N GLN A 119 -4.44 10.23 5.77
CA GLN A 119 -3.36 10.17 6.76
C GLN A 119 -2.43 8.96 6.54
N VAL A 120 -2.99 7.78 6.24
CA VAL A 120 -2.21 6.58 5.95
C VAL A 120 -1.34 6.80 4.71
N ARG A 121 -1.90 7.38 3.64
CA ARG A 121 -1.14 7.71 2.43
C ARG A 121 -0.02 8.71 2.71
N ASP A 122 -0.33 9.81 3.38
CA ASP A 122 0.64 10.87 3.67
C ASP A 122 1.78 10.36 4.55
N GLU A 123 1.46 9.48 5.52
CA GLU A 123 2.44 8.81 6.36
C GLU A 123 3.30 7.81 5.57
N ALA A 124 2.70 7.05 4.64
CA ALA A 124 3.45 6.19 3.74
C ALA A 124 4.42 6.99 2.87
N HIS A 125 3.97 8.13 2.34
CA HIS A 125 4.79 9.02 1.54
C HIS A 125 5.94 9.63 2.36
N ARG A 126 5.63 10.14 3.57
CA ARG A 126 6.63 10.66 4.53
C ARG A 126 7.67 9.60 4.86
N PHE A 127 7.23 8.37 5.15
CA PHE A 127 8.12 7.27 5.50
C PHE A 127 9.04 6.89 4.32
N ALA A 128 8.51 6.86 3.09
CA ALA A 128 9.30 6.61 1.88
C ALA A 128 10.35 7.71 1.62
N ILE A 129 9.97 8.99 1.72
CA ILE A 129 10.90 10.13 1.56
C ILE A 129 12.00 10.08 2.61
N SER A 130 11.65 9.83 3.88
CA SER A 130 12.64 9.76 4.96
C SER A 130 13.72 8.71 4.68
N TYR A 131 13.32 7.56 4.12
CA TYR A 131 14.24 6.49 3.76
C TYR A 131 15.21 6.91 2.65
N GLN A 132 14.71 7.55 1.59
CA GLN A 132 15.55 8.00 0.47
C GLN A 132 16.58 9.07 0.89
N ARG A 133 16.22 9.94 1.84
CA ARG A 133 17.13 10.97 2.38
C ARG A 133 18.25 10.35 3.21
N THR A 134 17.96 9.35 4.05
CA THR A 134 18.98 8.64 4.83
C THR A 134 19.97 7.88 3.93
N THR A 135 19.50 7.27 2.84
CA THR A 135 20.39 6.58 1.89
C THR A 135 21.34 7.50 1.12
N ARG A 136 21.02 8.81 0.98
CA ARG A 136 21.92 9.79 0.35
C ARG A 136 23.03 10.29 1.26
N HIS A 137 22.78 10.42 2.57
CA HIS A 137 23.82 10.85 3.52
C HIS A 137 24.90 9.79 3.74
N ILE A 138 24.59 8.50 3.58
CA ILE A 138 25.57 7.43 3.78
C ILE A 138 26.58 7.33 2.62
N HIS A 139 26.25 7.86 1.43
CA HIS A 139 27.15 7.84 0.26
C HIS A 139 28.11 9.05 0.16
N ASN A 140 27.99 10.04 1.05
CA ASN A 140 28.82 11.26 1.03
C ASN A 140 29.79 11.39 2.22
N SER A 141 30.03 10.31 2.97
CA SER A 141 30.91 10.32 4.16
C SER A 141 32.12 9.41 4.03
N GLY A 142 32.57 9.14 2.80
CA GLY A 142 33.77 8.37 2.56
C GLY A 142 34.51 8.91 1.34
N HIS A 143 35.06 10.12 1.45
CA HIS A 143 36.23 10.62 0.73
C HIS A 143 37.08 11.40 1.74
#